data_AF-A0A378IWI5-F1
#
_entry.id   AF-A0A378IWI5-F1
#
_cell.length_a   1.000
_cell.length_b   1.000
_cell.length_c   1.000
_cell.angle_alpha   90.00
_cell.angle_beta   90.00
_cell.angle_gamma   90.00
#
_symmetry.space_group_name_H-M   'P 1'
#
loop_
_entity.id
_entity.type
_entity.pdbx_description
1 polymer ?
#
loop_
_entity_poly.entity_id
_entity_poly.type
_entity_poly.pdbx_seq_one_letter_code
_entity_poly.pdbx_strand_id
1 'polypeptide(L)'
;MANDRDDEQGFLEEAWQSRRFVSPFMQDELLEERKRKKSQFNKNRKPSPIAAHIKYGNRKNEIAYYEELSTAEQIRIAAGFQQAIVKVTSYGKGFDKVLNHLVYISRDFDLPLENQDKSLLQTRDDSIDLLSSWQSVFFDNRKNARDTVHLVFSAPPGTNRATFKQLTREFLSEEYEGEHDYLFVQHDDTEHPHIHSVICMRSIEGKKLDPRKKYLRELRQRYAKKCRENGILLASSRRFERGLLGKSTKSELVHMREKRQHFPHVDQALIERVKQEIHTKDFFGNAGDERKLTRNQLMRSKFYNTAKTLYDNYMKAEASKRLDKDIKAAKLLLDYAKTFPQEKSRADYLREALQKKSVTPLSRGSKSKETDFEPDLNE
;
A
#
# COMPACT_ATOMS: atom_id res chain seq x y z
N MET A 1 -6.09 -33.63 35.28
CA MET A 1 -4.98 -32.69 34.99
C MET A 1 -4.13 -33.28 33.88
N ALA A 2 -4.33 -32.83 32.63
CA ALA A 2 -3.39 -32.87 31.50
C ALA A 2 -4.12 -32.39 30.22
N ASN A 3 -3.49 -31.48 29.47
CA ASN A 3 -3.79 -31.06 28.10
C ASN A 3 -5.19 -30.51 27.74
N ASP A 4 -5.46 -29.26 28.15
CA ASP A 4 -6.38 -28.34 27.44
C ASP A 4 -5.68 -27.69 26.20
N ARG A 5 -4.93 -28.45 25.39
CA ARG A 5 -4.02 -27.87 24.35
C ARG A 5 -4.59 -27.81 22.94
N ASP A 6 -5.69 -28.50 22.64
CA ASP A 6 -6.17 -28.66 21.27
C ASP A 6 -7.30 -27.68 20.88
N ASP A 7 -8.01 -27.10 21.87
CA ASP A 7 -9.09 -26.12 21.65
C ASP A 7 -8.60 -24.68 21.32
N GLU A 8 -7.29 -24.42 21.40
CA GLU A 8 -6.70 -23.16 20.92
C GLU A 8 -6.41 -23.20 19.41
N GLN A 9 -6.14 -24.37 18.80
CA GLN A 9 -5.76 -24.45 17.38
C GLN A 9 -6.94 -24.23 16.42
N GLY A 10 -8.09 -24.89 16.63
CA GLY A 10 -9.27 -24.71 15.76
C GLY A 10 -9.81 -23.27 15.73
N PHE A 11 -9.71 -22.55 16.85
CA PHE A 11 -10.07 -21.13 16.92
C PHE A 11 -9.08 -20.21 16.20
N LEU A 12 -7.85 -20.68 16.00
CA LEU A 12 -6.81 -20.02 15.22
C LEU A 12 -6.87 -20.37 13.72
N GLU A 13 -7.89 -21.07 13.23
CA GLU A 13 -8.19 -21.18 11.80
C GLU A 13 -9.24 -20.12 11.38
N GLU A 14 -10.41 -20.11 12.04
CA GLU A 14 -11.56 -19.28 11.65
C GLU A 14 -11.29 -17.76 11.69
N ALA A 15 -10.44 -17.29 12.60
CA ALA A 15 -10.16 -15.87 12.79
C ALA A 15 -9.38 -15.21 11.62
N TRP A 16 -8.80 -15.99 10.71
CA TRP A 16 -7.83 -15.51 9.72
C TRP A 16 -8.41 -14.98 8.42
N GLN A 17 -9.70 -15.22 8.15
CA GLN A 17 -10.33 -14.77 6.90
C GLN A 17 -10.51 -13.24 6.82
N SER A 18 -10.44 -12.52 7.96
CA SER A 18 -10.57 -11.06 8.01
C SER A 18 -9.26 -10.32 7.62
N ARG A 19 -9.00 -10.22 6.31
CA ARG A 19 -7.85 -9.45 5.78
C ARG A 19 -7.82 -8.01 6.31
N ARG A 20 -6.77 -7.62 7.06
CA ARG A 20 -5.93 -6.36 7.02
C ARG A 20 -5.11 -6.15 8.33
N PHE A 21 -4.16 -5.18 8.33
CA PHE A 21 -3.47 -4.52 9.49
C PHE A 21 -2.04 -4.90 9.96
N VAL A 22 -1.12 -3.94 9.76
CA VAL A 22 0.00 -3.36 10.60
C VAL A 22 0.25 -3.94 12.04
N SER A 23 1.46 -4.14 12.63
CA SER A 23 2.91 -3.83 12.38
C SER A 23 3.49 -2.49 12.95
N PRO A 24 4.81 -2.32 13.28
CA PRO A 24 5.73 -3.14 14.12
C PRO A 24 6.63 -2.33 15.11
N PHE A 25 7.08 -2.92 16.24
CA PHE A 25 8.41 -2.65 16.83
C PHE A 25 8.79 -3.68 17.91
N MET A 26 10.03 -4.20 17.82
CA MET A 26 10.90 -4.66 18.91
C MET A 26 12.18 -5.13 18.20
N GLN A 27 13.15 -4.23 18.11
CA GLN A 27 14.42 -4.45 17.42
C GLN A 27 15.56 -4.30 18.45
N ASP A 28 15.27 -4.70 19.69
CA ASP A 28 15.87 -4.11 20.88
C ASP A 28 17.02 -4.91 21.48
N GLU A 29 17.13 -6.23 21.23
CA GLU A 29 18.30 -7.01 21.65
C GLU A 29 19.58 -6.60 20.89
N LEU A 30 19.48 -6.30 19.59
CA LEU A 30 20.62 -5.76 18.80
C LEU A 30 20.88 -4.26 19.03
N LEU A 31 19.99 -3.56 19.75
CA LEU A 31 20.20 -2.16 20.15
C LEU A 31 20.90 -2.06 21.51
N GLU A 32 20.63 -2.94 22.47
CA GLU A 32 21.32 -2.92 23.77
C GLU A 32 22.82 -3.19 23.66
N GLU A 33 23.26 -4.17 22.86
CA GLU A 33 24.69 -4.35 22.59
C GLU A 33 25.34 -3.11 21.95
N ARG A 34 24.63 -2.44 21.03
CA ARG A 34 25.10 -1.21 20.38
C ARG A 34 25.09 0.01 21.31
N LYS A 35 24.21 0.06 22.31
CA LYS A 35 24.23 1.08 23.38
C LYS A 35 25.42 0.85 24.31
N ARG A 36 25.65 -0.39 24.76
CA ARG A 36 26.81 -0.76 25.60
C ARG A 36 28.13 -0.37 24.93
N LYS A 37 28.34 -0.71 23.65
CA LYS A 37 29.56 -0.33 22.89
C LYS A 37 29.68 1.18 22.61
N LYS A 38 28.58 1.96 22.62
CA LYS A 38 28.64 3.44 22.50
C LYS A 38 28.90 4.17 23.82
N SER A 39 28.58 3.55 24.96
CA SER A 39 28.71 4.16 26.29
C SER A 39 30.15 4.57 26.62
N GLN A 40 31.14 3.79 26.20
CA GLN A 40 32.57 4.08 26.47
C GLN A 40 33.16 5.21 25.61
N PHE A 41 32.57 5.55 24.45
CA PHE A 41 33.25 6.35 23.42
C PHE A 41 32.80 7.82 23.29
N ASN A 42 31.88 8.31 24.13
CA ASN A 42 31.18 9.56 23.83
C ASN A 42 31.00 10.54 25.02
N LYS A 43 32.02 10.69 25.88
CA LYS A 43 32.00 11.70 26.97
C LYS A 43 32.23 13.15 26.50
N ASN A 44 32.83 13.39 25.33
CA ASN A 44 33.28 14.73 24.90
C ASN A 44 32.70 15.20 23.55
N ARG A 45 31.36 15.32 23.41
CA ARG A 45 30.74 16.08 22.30
C ARG A 45 29.58 16.95 22.79
N LYS A 46 29.73 18.27 22.69
CA LYS A 46 28.66 19.25 22.95
C LYS A 46 27.50 19.03 21.95
N PRO A 47 26.23 19.13 22.37
CA PRO A 47 25.09 18.95 21.48
C PRO A 47 24.98 20.09 20.45
N SER A 48 24.49 19.76 19.25
CA SER A 48 24.26 20.72 18.16
C SER A 48 23.12 21.71 18.51
N PRO A 49 23.20 22.99 18.13
CA PRO A 49 22.25 24.03 18.56
C PRO A 49 20.87 24.01 17.89
N ILE A 50 20.55 23.00 17.07
CA ILE A 50 19.29 22.93 16.32
C ILE A 50 18.21 22.29 17.20
N ALA A 51 17.29 23.12 17.68
CA ALA A 51 16.24 22.72 18.62
C ALA A 51 15.23 21.71 18.03
N ALA A 52 14.74 20.81 18.89
CA ALA A 52 13.98 19.62 18.49
C ALA A 52 12.67 19.91 17.71
N HIS A 53 12.07 21.09 17.91
CA HIS A 53 10.84 21.51 17.22
C HIS A 53 11.01 21.72 15.70
N ILE A 54 12.24 21.87 15.20
CA ILE A 54 12.53 21.93 13.75
C ILE A 54 12.53 20.51 13.14
N LYS A 55 12.87 19.49 13.93
CA LYS A 55 13.11 18.12 13.43
C LYS A 55 11.83 17.31 13.19
N TYR A 56 10.77 17.63 13.94
CA TYR A 56 9.42 17.13 13.74
C TYR A 56 8.48 18.33 13.72
N GLY A 57 8.32 18.94 12.55
CA GLY A 57 7.52 20.14 12.39
C GLY A 57 6.11 19.98 12.97
N ASN A 58 5.79 20.83 13.95
CA ASN A 58 4.47 20.96 14.56
C ASN A 58 3.44 21.28 13.48
N ARG A 59 2.82 20.25 12.90
CA ARG A 59 1.60 20.43 12.11
C ARG A 59 0.50 20.76 13.09
N LYS A 60 0.13 22.05 13.17
CA LYS A 60 -1.23 22.43 13.56
C LYS A 60 -2.19 21.56 12.75
N ASN A 61 -3.24 21.05 13.39
CA ASN A 61 -4.28 20.26 12.72
C ASN A 61 -5.19 21.18 11.89
N GLU A 62 -4.62 21.84 10.89
CA GLU A 62 -5.40 22.18 9.70
C GLU A 62 -5.94 20.88 9.12
N ILE A 63 -7.23 20.86 8.80
CA ILE A 63 -7.89 19.76 8.11
C ILE A 63 -7.31 19.73 6.70
N ALA A 64 -6.16 19.08 6.56
CA ALA A 64 -5.25 19.28 5.44
C ALA A 64 -5.87 18.81 4.12
N TYR A 65 -6.47 19.76 3.40
CA TYR A 65 -6.97 19.73 2.02
C TYR A 65 -6.90 18.34 1.38
N TYR A 66 -7.84 17.47 1.81
CA TYR A 66 -8.14 16.27 1.06
C TYR A 66 -8.99 16.72 -0.11
N GLU A 67 -8.35 16.93 -1.27
CA GLU A 67 -9.04 17.03 -2.57
C GLU A 67 -10.25 16.10 -2.57
N GLU A 68 -11.43 16.67 -2.80
CA GLU A 68 -12.65 15.88 -2.72
C GLU A 68 -12.63 14.76 -3.75
N LEU A 69 -12.98 13.56 -3.30
CA LEU A 69 -13.07 12.40 -4.17
C LEU A 69 -14.22 12.64 -5.15
N SER A 70 -13.87 12.93 -6.41
CA SER A 70 -14.85 13.24 -7.45
C SER A 70 -15.87 12.11 -7.62
N THR A 71 -17.09 12.47 -8.03
CA THR A 71 -18.16 11.50 -8.32
C THR A 71 -17.69 10.39 -9.25
N ALA A 72 -16.83 10.71 -10.23
CA ALA A 72 -16.25 9.72 -11.13
C ALA A 72 -15.30 8.72 -10.42
N GLU A 73 -14.43 9.15 -9.50
CA GLU A 73 -13.62 8.21 -8.71
C GLU A 73 -14.46 7.46 -7.66
N GLN A 74 -15.48 8.07 -7.08
CA GLN A 74 -16.45 7.35 -6.22
C GLN A 74 -17.13 6.21 -7.00
N ILE A 75 -17.63 6.47 -8.21
CA ILE A 75 -18.24 5.46 -9.07
C ILE A 75 -17.23 4.35 -9.41
N ARG A 76 -15.98 4.69 -9.76
CA ARG A 76 -14.93 3.68 -10.05
C ARG A 76 -14.63 2.80 -8.84
N ILE A 77 -14.57 3.37 -7.64
CA ILE A 77 -14.39 2.61 -6.40
C ILE A 77 -15.57 1.66 -6.17
N ALA A 78 -16.81 2.17 -6.29
CA ALA A 78 -18.02 1.38 -6.07
C ALA A 78 -18.19 0.27 -7.12
N ALA A 79 -17.76 0.52 -8.36
CA ALA A 79 -17.67 -0.48 -9.44
C ALA A 79 -16.50 -1.47 -9.29
N GLY A 80 -15.71 -1.40 -8.21
CA GLY A 80 -14.63 -2.36 -7.94
C GLY A 80 -13.37 -2.18 -8.78
N PHE A 81 -13.16 -1.03 -9.44
CA PHE A 81 -12.00 -0.83 -10.33
C PHE A 81 -10.69 -1.01 -9.56
N GLN A 82 -9.76 -1.75 -10.17
CA GLN A 82 -8.42 -1.93 -9.61
C GLN A 82 -7.67 -0.60 -9.57
N GLN A 83 -6.69 -0.49 -8.66
CA GLN A 83 -6.02 0.78 -8.41
C GLN A 83 -4.74 0.90 -9.22
N ALA A 84 -4.48 2.08 -9.77
CA ALA A 84 -3.19 2.43 -10.35
C ALA A 84 -2.09 2.36 -9.30
N ILE A 85 -1.21 1.35 -9.41
CA ILE A 85 -0.06 1.17 -8.54
C ILE A 85 1.14 1.83 -9.21
N VAL A 86 1.51 3.00 -8.68
CA VAL A 86 2.83 3.61 -8.88
C VAL A 86 3.46 3.76 -7.51
N LYS A 87 4.58 3.07 -7.27
CA LYS A 87 5.30 3.02 -5.98
C LYS A 87 6.77 3.36 -6.17
N VAL A 88 7.37 4.09 -5.22
CA VAL A 88 8.82 4.16 -5.10
C VAL A 88 9.31 2.87 -4.43
N THR A 89 10.21 2.14 -5.06
CA THR A 89 10.85 0.94 -4.49
C THR A 89 12.12 1.32 -3.73
N SER A 90 12.98 2.13 -4.35
CA SER A 90 14.29 2.52 -3.83
C SER A 90 14.76 3.86 -4.42
N TYR A 91 15.96 4.29 -4.00
CA TYR A 91 16.71 5.41 -4.59
C TYR A 91 18.14 4.93 -4.84
N GLY A 92 18.72 5.33 -5.96
CA GLY A 92 20.14 5.14 -6.25
C GLY A 92 20.99 6.31 -5.76
N LYS A 93 22.27 6.04 -5.47
CA LYS A 93 23.27 7.07 -5.15
C LYS A 93 24.64 6.65 -5.66
N GLY A 94 25.19 7.42 -6.60
CA GLY A 94 26.43 7.12 -7.30
C GLY A 94 26.34 5.91 -8.24
N PHE A 95 27.32 5.82 -9.15
CA PHE A 95 27.43 4.85 -10.23
C PHE A 95 27.12 3.41 -9.80
N ASP A 96 27.91 2.85 -8.88
CA ASP A 96 27.81 1.43 -8.48
C ASP A 96 26.41 1.04 -7.99
N LYS A 97 25.71 1.92 -7.26
CA LYS A 97 24.38 1.61 -6.72
C LYS A 97 23.29 1.69 -7.76
N VAL A 98 23.48 2.48 -8.82
CA VAL A 98 22.55 2.46 -9.96
C VAL A 98 22.86 1.25 -10.84
N LEU A 99 24.12 0.97 -11.17
CA LEU A 99 24.51 -0.20 -11.97
C LEU A 99 24.07 -1.52 -11.34
N ASN A 100 24.32 -1.73 -10.05
CA ASN A 100 23.84 -2.93 -9.34
C ASN A 100 22.29 -3.02 -9.32
N HIS A 101 21.57 -1.90 -9.40
CA HIS A 101 20.12 -1.93 -9.53
C HIS A 101 19.68 -2.26 -10.96
N LEU A 102 20.37 -1.74 -11.99
CA LEU A 102 20.15 -2.11 -13.39
C LEU A 102 20.33 -3.62 -13.58
N VAL A 103 21.47 -4.18 -13.16
CA VAL A 103 21.72 -5.65 -13.16
C VAL A 103 20.58 -6.43 -12.49
N TYR A 104 20.11 -5.98 -11.33
CA TYR A 104 19.03 -6.65 -10.61
C TYR A 104 17.68 -6.60 -11.36
N ILE A 105 17.30 -5.45 -11.92
CA ILE A 105 16.03 -5.32 -12.66
C ILE A 105 16.12 -5.88 -14.08
N SER A 106 17.30 -5.96 -14.70
CA SER A 106 17.46 -6.56 -16.03
C SER A 106 17.70 -8.07 -15.98
N ARG A 107 17.88 -8.67 -14.79
CA ARG A 107 18.32 -10.07 -14.61
C ARG A 107 19.65 -10.32 -15.31
N ASP A 108 20.67 -9.57 -14.89
CA ASP A 108 22.01 -9.60 -15.49
C ASP A 108 22.00 -9.36 -17.02
N PHE A 109 21.07 -8.49 -17.45
CA PHE A 109 20.83 -8.07 -18.83
C PHE A 109 20.13 -9.09 -19.75
N ASP A 110 19.61 -10.21 -19.22
CA ASP A 110 18.67 -11.09 -19.92
C ASP A 110 17.41 -10.35 -20.43
N LEU A 111 17.00 -9.29 -19.73
CA LEU A 111 15.86 -8.42 -20.10
C LEU A 111 16.37 -7.05 -20.57
N PRO A 112 16.01 -6.61 -21.80
CA PRO A 112 16.47 -5.35 -22.34
C PRO A 112 15.93 -4.17 -21.54
N LEU A 113 16.83 -3.28 -21.13
CA LEU A 113 16.51 -1.97 -20.57
C LEU A 113 16.26 -1.00 -21.73
N GLU A 114 15.22 -0.18 -21.62
CA GLU A 114 14.83 0.77 -22.67
C GLU A 114 14.94 2.21 -22.14
N ASN A 115 15.60 3.09 -22.90
CA ASN A 115 15.79 4.51 -22.54
C ASN A 115 14.75 5.44 -23.21
N GLN A 116 14.85 6.74 -22.97
CA GLN A 116 13.98 7.75 -23.58
C GLN A 116 14.00 7.74 -25.12
N ASP A 117 15.15 7.47 -25.73
CA ASP A 117 15.33 7.43 -27.20
C ASP A 117 14.79 6.14 -27.83
N LYS A 118 14.23 5.24 -27.02
CA LYS A 118 13.80 3.86 -27.37
C LYS A 118 14.98 2.94 -27.73
N SER A 119 16.20 3.35 -27.41
CA SER A 119 17.39 2.49 -27.50
C SER A 119 17.31 1.38 -26.46
N LEU A 120 17.70 0.18 -26.85
CA LEU A 120 17.73 -1.00 -25.98
C LEU A 120 19.16 -1.25 -25.50
N LEU A 121 19.35 -1.23 -24.19
CA LEU A 121 20.57 -1.62 -23.53
C LEU A 121 20.46 -3.11 -23.17
N GLN A 122 21.29 -3.93 -23.81
CA GLN A 122 21.28 -5.39 -23.69
C GLN A 122 22.56 -5.93 -23.04
N THR A 123 23.57 -5.08 -22.87
CA THR A 123 24.83 -5.46 -22.23
C THR A 123 25.12 -4.62 -21.00
N ARG A 124 26.05 -5.16 -20.19
CA ARG A 124 26.61 -4.46 -19.04
C ARG A 124 27.38 -3.20 -19.46
N ASP A 125 28.01 -3.21 -20.63
CA ASP A 125 28.87 -2.13 -21.10
C ASP A 125 28.02 -0.96 -21.64
N ASP A 126 26.94 -1.21 -22.39
CA ASP A 126 25.96 -0.16 -22.77
C ASP A 126 25.45 0.60 -21.54
N SER A 127 25.22 -0.15 -20.45
CA SER A 127 24.73 0.37 -19.17
C SER A 127 25.80 1.12 -18.38
N ILE A 128 27.08 0.77 -18.56
CA ILE A 128 28.22 1.49 -17.99
C ILE A 128 28.41 2.84 -18.70
N ASP A 129 28.32 2.86 -20.03
CA ASP A 129 28.48 4.08 -20.82
C ASP A 129 27.36 5.09 -20.52
N LEU A 130 26.09 4.64 -20.53
CA LEU A 130 24.96 5.50 -20.17
C LEU A 130 25.03 5.97 -18.70
N LEU A 131 25.43 5.12 -17.75
CA LEU A 131 25.57 5.56 -16.36
C LEU A 131 26.76 6.52 -16.15
N SER A 132 27.78 6.45 -17.02
CA SER A 132 28.91 7.38 -16.99
C SER A 132 28.48 8.77 -17.46
N SER A 133 27.64 8.87 -18.49
CA SER A 133 27.03 10.15 -18.89
C SER A 133 26.09 10.68 -17.81
N TRP A 134 25.25 9.83 -17.20
CA TRP A 134 24.37 10.24 -16.10
C TRP A 134 25.16 10.73 -14.87
N GLN A 135 26.30 10.10 -14.58
CA GLN A 135 27.15 10.51 -13.47
C GLN A 135 27.79 11.88 -13.69
N SER A 136 28.19 12.21 -14.92
CA SER A 136 28.81 13.50 -15.22
C SER A 136 27.81 14.66 -15.25
N VAL A 137 26.56 14.41 -15.66
CA VAL A 137 25.52 15.45 -15.80
C VAL A 137 24.63 15.58 -14.56
N PHE A 138 24.07 14.48 -14.04
CA PHE A 138 22.94 14.54 -13.10
C PHE A 138 23.32 14.26 -11.64
N PHE A 139 24.34 13.43 -11.39
CA PHE A 139 24.62 12.92 -10.05
C PHE A 139 25.22 13.98 -9.12
N ASP A 140 25.12 13.78 -7.80
CA ASP A 140 25.45 14.78 -6.80
C ASP A 140 26.52 14.26 -5.82
N ASN A 141 27.64 14.98 -5.72
CA ASN A 141 28.79 14.62 -4.89
C ASN A 141 28.48 14.55 -3.37
N ARG A 142 27.30 14.97 -2.91
CA ARG A 142 26.92 14.92 -1.49
C ARG A 142 26.78 13.48 -0.99
N LYS A 143 27.33 13.23 0.21
CA LYS A 143 27.36 11.90 0.86
C LYS A 143 26.01 11.16 0.89
N ASN A 144 24.91 11.88 1.06
CA ASN A 144 23.54 11.36 1.16
C ASN A 144 22.64 11.83 0.00
N ALA A 145 23.22 12.00 -1.20
CA ALA A 145 22.46 12.27 -2.40
C ALA A 145 21.41 11.18 -2.70
N ARG A 146 20.46 11.54 -3.56
CA ARG A 146 19.54 10.63 -4.24
C ARG A 146 19.65 11.01 -5.69
N ASP A 147 20.38 10.22 -6.45
CA ASP A 147 20.75 10.53 -7.83
C ASP A 147 19.72 9.96 -8.79
N THR A 148 19.15 8.80 -8.46
CA THR A 148 17.98 8.23 -9.15
C THR A 148 16.86 7.89 -8.17
N VAL A 149 15.62 7.89 -8.67
CA VAL A 149 14.45 7.30 -8.01
C VAL A 149 14.00 6.08 -8.80
N HIS A 150 13.67 5.01 -8.09
CA HIS A 150 13.22 3.77 -8.70
C HIS A 150 11.72 3.65 -8.49
N LEU A 151 10.95 3.66 -9.59
CA LEU A 151 9.51 3.50 -9.57
C LEU A 151 9.13 2.11 -10.08
N VAL A 152 8.00 1.61 -9.61
CA VAL A 152 7.33 0.45 -10.21
C VAL A 152 5.89 0.79 -10.53
N PHE A 153 5.53 0.53 -11.79
CA PHE A 153 4.19 0.52 -12.33
C PHE A 153 3.70 -0.92 -12.35
N SER A 154 2.45 -1.19 -12.00
CA SER A 154 1.86 -2.53 -12.18
C SER A 154 0.40 -2.47 -12.58
N ALA A 155 -0.03 -3.47 -13.36
CA ALA A 155 -1.39 -3.60 -13.87
C ALA A 155 -2.14 -4.84 -13.30
N PRO A 156 -3.47 -4.90 -13.50
CA PRO A 156 -4.27 -6.08 -13.18
C PRO A 156 -3.78 -7.36 -13.87
N PRO A 157 -4.01 -8.54 -13.26
CA PRO A 157 -3.87 -9.82 -13.98
C PRO A 157 -4.72 -9.82 -15.25
N GLY A 158 -4.25 -10.49 -16.30
CA GLY A 158 -4.93 -10.51 -17.60
C GLY A 158 -4.80 -9.24 -18.46
N THR A 159 -4.13 -8.19 -17.98
CA THR A 159 -3.82 -7.01 -18.81
C THR A 159 -2.85 -7.40 -19.92
N ASN A 160 -3.12 -6.98 -21.17
CA ASN A 160 -2.20 -7.22 -22.29
C ASN A 160 -0.83 -6.58 -22.01
N ARG A 161 0.22 -7.43 -22.00
CA ARG A 161 1.59 -7.08 -21.64
C ARG A 161 2.23 -6.07 -22.61
N ALA A 162 1.97 -6.20 -23.92
CA ALA A 162 2.49 -5.27 -24.92
C ALA A 162 1.79 -3.89 -24.84
N THR A 163 0.47 -3.88 -24.69
CA THR A 163 -0.31 -2.64 -24.47
C THR A 163 0.14 -1.93 -23.19
N PHE A 164 0.38 -2.69 -22.11
CA PHE A 164 0.89 -2.15 -20.85
C PHE A 164 2.29 -1.54 -20.99
N LYS A 165 3.21 -2.18 -21.76
CA LYS A 165 4.52 -1.61 -22.08
C LYS A 165 4.40 -0.31 -22.84
N GLN A 166 3.64 -0.31 -23.94
CA GLN A 166 3.46 0.86 -24.80
C GLN A 166 2.88 2.03 -24.00
N LEU A 167 1.82 1.80 -23.23
CA LEU A 167 1.20 2.83 -22.41
C LEU A 167 2.16 3.40 -21.37
N THR A 168 2.92 2.54 -20.69
CA THR A 168 3.88 2.98 -19.66
C THR A 168 5.06 3.73 -20.28
N ARG A 169 5.56 3.30 -21.44
CA ARG A 169 6.54 4.03 -22.27
C ARG A 169 6.05 5.44 -22.60
N GLU A 170 4.86 5.55 -23.18
CA GLU A 170 4.27 6.86 -23.51
C GLU A 170 3.96 7.72 -22.27
N PHE A 171 3.72 7.11 -21.11
CA PHE A 171 3.54 7.83 -19.85
C PHE A 171 4.88 8.35 -19.30
N LEU A 172 5.95 7.55 -19.36
CA LEU A 172 7.29 7.98 -18.99
C LEU A 172 7.79 9.09 -19.91
N SER A 173 7.50 9.00 -21.21
CA SER A 173 7.73 10.05 -22.20
C SER A 173 7.08 11.38 -21.78
N GLU A 174 5.74 11.40 -21.59
CA GLU A 174 5.00 12.60 -21.17
C GLU A 174 5.43 13.20 -19.82
N GLU A 175 5.93 12.39 -18.88
CA GLU A 175 6.27 12.84 -17.52
C GLU A 175 7.74 13.26 -17.35
N TYR A 176 8.64 12.79 -18.21
CA TYR A 176 10.09 12.90 -18.00
C TYR A 176 10.89 13.29 -19.25
N GLU A 177 10.47 12.97 -20.46
CA GLU A 177 11.26 13.25 -21.67
C GLU A 177 11.49 14.76 -21.83
N GLY A 178 12.72 15.15 -22.21
CA GLY A 178 13.16 16.54 -22.26
C GLY A 178 13.51 17.20 -20.92
N GLU A 179 12.99 16.73 -19.77
CA GLU A 179 13.44 17.20 -18.44
C GLU A 179 14.43 16.22 -17.78
N HIS A 180 14.13 14.93 -17.75
CA HIS A 180 14.77 13.91 -16.92
C HIS A 180 15.08 12.62 -17.70
N ASP A 181 16.33 12.20 -17.74
CA ASP A 181 16.70 10.89 -18.25
C ASP A 181 16.08 9.74 -17.45
N TYR A 182 15.71 8.66 -18.15
CA TYR A 182 15.15 7.46 -17.53
C TYR A 182 15.46 6.18 -18.31
N LEU A 183 15.43 5.07 -17.58
CA LEU A 183 15.44 3.71 -18.11
C LEU A 183 14.24 2.95 -17.56
N PHE A 184 13.71 1.98 -18.31
CA PHE A 184 12.72 1.04 -17.79
C PHE A 184 12.87 -0.38 -18.35
N VAL A 185 12.38 -1.36 -17.60
CA VAL A 185 12.33 -2.77 -17.98
C VAL A 185 11.00 -3.38 -17.55
N GLN A 186 10.46 -4.25 -18.39
CA GLN A 186 9.22 -4.99 -18.12
C GLN A 186 9.51 -6.36 -17.54
N HIS A 187 8.79 -6.72 -16.47
CA HIS A 187 8.78 -8.05 -15.88
C HIS A 187 7.45 -8.73 -16.16
N ASP A 188 7.53 -9.85 -16.87
CA ASP A 188 6.36 -10.62 -17.33
C ASP A 188 6.21 -12.01 -16.71
N ASP A 189 7.11 -12.38 -15.80
CA ASP A 189 7.12 -13.66 -15.06
C ASP A 189 6.13 -13.73 -13.90
N THR A 190 5.53 -12.60 -13.51
CA THR A 190 4.52 -12.55 -12.45
C THR A 190 3.10 -12.40 -12.99
N GLU A 191 2.12 -12.90 -12.23
CA GLU A 191 0.68 -12.76 -12.49
C GLU A 191 0.27 -11.31 -12.77
N HIS A 192 0.80 -10.38 -11.97
CA HIS A 192 0.70 -8.95 -12.22
C HIS A 192 1.82 -8.49 -13.17
N PRO A 193 1.54 -8.06 -14.42
CA PRO A 193 2.53 -7.37 -15.23
C PRO A 193 3.03 -6.11 -14.52
N HIS A 194 4.34 -5.92 -14.49
CA HIS A 194 4.94 -4.75 -13.85
C HIS A 194 6.19 -4.25 -14.56
N ILE A 195 6.43 -2.96 -14.48
CA ILE A 195 7.56 -2.26 -15.10
C ILE A 195 8.33 -1.55 -14.01
N HIS A 196 9.63 -1.81 -13.92
CA HIS A 196 10.56 -1.04 -13.09
C HIS A 196 11.11 0.09 -13.94
N SER A 197 11.13 1.31 -13.43
CA SER A 197 11.83 2.43 -14.04
C SER A 197 12.82 3.07 -13.08
N VAL A 198 13.91 3.57 -13.65
CA VAL A 198 15.00 4.28 -12.98
C VAL A 198 15.07 5.66 -13.61
N ILE A 199 14.77 6.70 -12.83
CA ILE A 199 14.68 8.08 -13.33
C ILE A 199 15.74 8.93 -12.62
N CYS A 200 16.48 9.74 -13.38
CA CYS A 200 17.40 10.74 -12.85
C CYS A 200 16.65 11.78 -12.01
N MET A 201 17.03 11.90 -10.73
CA MET A 201 16.36 12.79 -9.78
C MET A 201 16.54 14.27 -10.09
N ARG A 202 17.59 14.63 -10.84
CA ARG A 202 17.91 15.98 -11.29
C ARG A 202 17.60 16.07 -12.78
N SER A 203 16.94 17.16 -13.21
CA SER A 203 16.67 17.44 -14.61
C SER A 203 17.90 18.04 -15.30
N ILE A 204 17.84 18.17 -16.63
CA ILE A 204 18.83 18.92 -17.43
C ILE A 204 18.94 20.39 -16.93
N GLU A 205 17.84 20.99 -16.48
CA GLU A 205 17.80 22.32 -15.85
C GLU A 205 18.34 22.34 -14.39
N GLY A 206 18.78 21.22 -13.82
CA GLY A 206 19.26 21.11 -12.45
C GLY A 206 18.16 21.01 -11.37
N LYS A 207 16.88 21.14 -11.74
CA LYS A 207 15.70 21.02 -10.88
C LYS A 207 15.55 19.58 -10.37
N LYS A 208 15.17 19.40 -9.10
CA LYS A 208 15.10 18.07 -8.47
C LYS A 208 13.66 17.58 -8.30
N LEU A 209 13.37 16.35 -8.72
CA LEU A 209 12.11 15.67 -8.41
C LEU A 209 11.87 15.62 -6.90
N ASP A 210 10.63 15.85 -6.47
CA ASP A 210 10.19 15.62 -5.09
C ASP A 210 9.17 14.47 -5.02
N PRO A 211 9.61 13.19 -5.09
CA PRO A 211 8.74 12.00 -5.06
C PRO A 211 8.16 11.72 -3.66
N ARG A 212 7.53 12.74 -3.06
CA ARG A 212 6.76 12.71 -1.82
C ARG A 212 5.28 12.43 -2.10
N LYS A 213 4.49 12.47 -1.03
CA LYS A 213 3.05 12.12 -1.02
C LYS A 213 2.18 12.94 -1.98
N LYS A 214 2.54 14.19 -2.31
CA LYS A 214 1.82 15.04 -3.28
C LYS A 214 2.08 14.54 -4.70
N TYR A 215 3.34 14.61 -5.14
CA TYR A 215 3.79 14.11 -6.43
C TYR A 215 3.29 12.69 -6.74
N LEU A 216 3.49 11.72 -5.84
CA LEU A 216 3.05 10.34 -6.06
C LEU A 216 1.52 10.17 -6.09
N ARG A 217 0.73 11.13 -5.57
CA ARG A 217 -0.74 11.14 -5.74
C ARG A 217 -1.08 11.56 -7.17
N GLU A 218 -0.54 12.68 -7.60
CA GLU A 218 -0.79 13.29 -8.91
C GLU A 218 -0.32 12.37 -10.04
N LEU A 219 0.87 11.78 -9.89
CA LEU A 219 1.42 10.77 -10.81
C LEU A 219 0.47 9.56 -10.94
N ARG A 220 -0.10 9.05 -9.84
CA ARG A 220 -1.10 7.97 -9.90
C ARG A 220 -2.43 8.41 -10.53
N GLN A 221 -2.84 9.66 -10.35
CA GLN A 221 -4.06 10.20 -10.97
C GLN A 221 -3.89 10.35 -12.49
N ARG A 222 -2.74 10.87 -12.96
CA ARG A 222 -2.39 10.97 -14.38
C ARG A 222 -2.20 9.60 -15.02
N TYR A 223 -1.45 8.70 -14.37
CA TYR A 223 -1.29 7.32 -14.83
C TYR A 223 -2.63 6.57 -14.96
N ALA A 224 -3.52 6.68 -13.95
CA ALA A 224 -4.86 6.09 -14.01
C ALA A 224 -5.72 6.71 -15.12
N LYS A 225 -5.57 8.01 -15.41
CA LYS A 225 -6.25 8.69 -16.53
C LYS A 225 -5.80 8.09 -17.86
N LYS A 226 -4.48 8.05 -18.12
CA LYS A 226 -3.91 7.49 -19.35
C LYS A 226 -4.24 6.00 -19.54
N CYS A 227 -4.21 5.22 -18.46
CA CYS A 227 -4.68 3.83 -18.43
C CYS A 227 -6.12 3.69 -18.95
N ARG A 228 -7.06 4.49 -18.42
CA ARG A 228 -8.47 4.44 -18.82
C ARG A 228 -8.70 4.90 -20.26
N GLU A 229 -7.95 5.90 -20.72
CA GLU A 229 -8.00 6.41 -22.10
C GLU A 229 -7.58 5.36 -23.13
N ASN A 230 -6.80 4.36 -22.70
CA ASN A 230 -6.34 3.22 -23.50
C ASN A 230 -6.96 1.88 -23.04
N GLY A 231 -8.16 1.92 -22.44
CA GLY A 231 -8.96 0.72 -22.12
C GLY A 231 -8.60 -0.02 -20.82
N ILE A 232 -7.55 0.36 -20.09
CA ILE A 232 -7.18 -0.26 -18.80
C ILE A 232 -7.94 0.45 -17.66
N LEU A 233 -8.99 -0.20 -17.15
CA LEU A 233 -9.94 0.37 -16.19
C LEU A 233 -9.37 0.50 -14.76
N LEU A 234 -8.56 1.54 -14.54
CA LEU A 234 -7.95 1.84 -13.23
C LEU A 234 -8.62 3.02 -12.50
N ALA A 235 -8.61 2.95 -11.17
CA ALA A 235 -8.93 4.03 -10.24
C ALA A 235 -7.65 4.55 -9.56
N SER A 236 -7.71 5.75 -8.98
CA SER A 236 -6.54 6.43 -8.36
C SER A 236 -6.68 6.71 -6.86
N SER A 237 -7.71 6.12 -6.24
CA SER A 237 -8.11 6.39 -4.87
C SER A 237 -7.11 5.95 -3.80
N ARG A 238 -7.12 6.66 -2.68
CA ARG A 238 -6.34 6.33 -1.48
C ARG A 238 -7.02 5.20 -0.72
N ARG A 239 -6.20 4.44 0.03
CA ARG A 239 -6.67 3.28 0.82
C ARG A 239 -7.89 3.59 1.71
N PHE A 240 -7.89 4.73 2.41
CA PHE A 240 -8.99 5.10 3.31
C PHE A 240 -10.25 5.58 2.59
N GLU A 241 -10.13 6.04 1.34
CA GLU A 241 -11.27 6.54 0.56
C GLU A 241 -12.19 5.37 0.18
N ARG A 242 -11.65 4.15 0.10
CA ARG A 242 -12.40 2.89 -0.08
C ARG A 242 -12.87 2.25 1.23
N GLY A 243 -12.78 2.97 2.34
CA GLY A 243 -13.11 2.46 3.69
C GLY A 243 -12.01 1.64 4.37
N LEU A 244 -10.92 1.29 3.67
CA LEU A 244 -9.86 0.45 4.25
C LEU A 244 -8.94 1.29 5.15
N LEU A 245 -8.90 1.00 6.44
CA LEU A 245 -8.09 1.69 7.43
C LEU A 245 -6.61 1.26 7.35
N GLY A 246 -5.80 1.96 8.17
CA GLY A 246 -4.41 1.58 8.47
C GLY A 246 -3.45 1.63 7.29
N LYS A 247 -2.34 0.90 7.45
CA LYS A 247 -1.34 0.66 6.41
C LYS A 247 -1.58 -0.72 5.80
N SER A 248 -0.96 -1.01 4.66
CA SER A 248 -0.86 -2.40 4.20
C SER A 248 -0.16 -3.26 5.26
N THR A 249 -0.51 -4.54 5.32
CA THR A 249 0.31 -5.54 6.02
C THR A 249 1.69 -5.58 5.36
N LYS A 250 2.74 -5.74 6.15
CA LYS A 250 4.11 -5.93 5.66
C LYS A 250 4.24 -7.29 4.96
N SER A 251 4.92 -7.34 3.83
CA SER A 251 5.14 -8.60 3.07
C SER A 251 5.86 -9.65 3.92
N GLU A 252 6.80 -9.21 4.75
CA GLU A 252 7.53 -10.06 5.69
C GLU A 252 6.58 -10.78 6.67
N LEU A 253 5.58 -10.07 7.20
CA LEU A 253 4.56 -10.65 8.09
C LEU A 253 3.60 -11.57 7.34
N VAL A 254 3.25 -11.22 6.10
CA VAL A 254 2.43 -12.07 5.20
C VAL A 254 3.16 -13.40 4.95
N HIS A 255 4.43 -13.37 4.54
CA HIS A 255 5.24 -14.58 4.33
C HIS A 255 5.48 -15.40 5.60
N MET A 256 5.69 -14.76 6.76
CA MET A 256 5.82 -15.49 8.04
C MET A 256 4.56 -16.28 8.36
N ARG A 257 3.38 -15.68 8.14
CA ARG A 257 2.07 -16.29 8.39
C ARG A 257 1.75 -17.37 7.36
N GLU A 258 1.69 -17.00 6.09
CA GLU A 258 1.17 -17.85 5.00
C GLU A 258 2.19 -18.89 4.51
N LYS A 259 3.49 -18.55 4.43
CA LYS A 259 4.52 -19.43 3.87
C LYS A 259 5.36 -20.17 4.91
N ARG A 260 5.34 -19.73 6.17
CA ARG A 260 6.15 -20.32 7.25
C ARG A 260 5.33 -20.77 8.45
N GLN A 261 4.00 -20.58 8.43
CA GLN A 261 3.07 -20.90 9.53
C GLN A 261 3.55 -20.39 10.90
N HIS A 262 4.32 -19.30 10.90
CA HIS A 262 5.01 -18.79 12.08
C HIS A 262 4.26 -17.61 12.68
N PHE A 263 3.82 -17.78 13.93
CA PHE A 263 3.03 -16.79 14.64
C PHE A 263 3.90 -15.60 15.11
N PRO A 264 3.72 -14.37 14.57
CA PRO A 264 4.60 -13.26 14.88
C PRO A 264 4.44 -12.76 16.31
N HIS A 265 5.52 -12.34 16.97
CA HIS A 265 5.47 -11.74 18.32
C HIS A 265 4.52 -10.52 18.42
N VAL A 266 4.41 -9.72 17.35
CA VAL A 266 3.46 -8.59 17.28
C VAL A 266 1.98 -9.01 17.35
N ASP A 267 1.68 -10.27 17.07
CA ASP A 267 0.34 -10.84 17.16
C ASP A 267 0.08 -11.42 18.56
N GLN A 268 1.10 -12.01 19.20
CA GLN A 268 1.08 -12.44 20.61
C GLN A 268 0.81 -11.24 21.53
N ALA A 269 1.64 -10.19 21.42
CA ALA A 269 1.51 -8.98 22.23
C ALA A 269 0.16 -8.27 22.04
N LEU A 270 -0.46 -8.39 20.87
CA LEU A 270 -1.81 -7.84 20.65
C LEU A 270 -2.89 -8.66 21.39
N ILE A 271 -2.80 -9.99 21.36
CA ILE A 271 -3.72 -10.87 22.09
C ILE A 271 -3.57 -10.67 23.60
N GLU A 272 -2.35 -10.61 24.12
CA GLU A 272 -2.06 -10.36 25.54
C GLU A 272 -2.65 -9.01 26.00
N ARG A 273 -2.39 -7.93 25.24
CA ARG A 273 -2.94 -6.61 25.54
C ARG A 273 -4.48 -6.62 25.52
N VAL A 274 -5.09 -7.30 24.56
CA VAL A 274 -6.56 -7.42 24.49
C VAL A 274 -7.12 -8.27 25.66
N LYS A 275 -6.46 -9.37 26.05
CA LYS A 275 -6.82 -10.16 27.24
C LYS A 275 -6.74 -9.30 28.51
N GLN A 276 -5.71 -8.44 28.63
CA GLN A 276 -5.59 -7.47 29.72
C GLN A 276 -6.71 -6.41 29.70
N GLU A 277 -6.97 -5.76 28.56
CA GLU A 277 -8.07 -4.79 28.40
C GLU A 277 -9.44 -5.37 28.82
N ILE A 278 -9.70 -6.64 28.50
CA ILE A 278 -10.94 -7.33 28.91
C ILE A 278 -10.95 -7.60 30.43
N HIS A 279 -9.83 -8.01 31.01
CA HIS A 279 -9.72 -8.36 32.42
C HIS A 279 -9.84 -7.13 33.35
N THR A 280 -9.12 -6.04 33.03
CA THR A 280 -9.17 -4.81 33.83
C THR A 280 -10.44 -3.99 33.59
N LYS A 281 -11.12 -4.20 32.45
CA LYS A 281 -12.17 -3.32 31.88
C LYS A 281 -11.67 -1.91 31.52
N ASP A 282 -10.37 -1.66 31.61
CA ASP A 282 -9.74 -0.41 31.19
C ASP A 282 -9.41 -0.47 29.69
N PHE A 283 -10.33 0.07 28.89
CA PHE A 283 -10.11 0.22 27.46
C PHE A 283 -9.14 1.36 27.19
N PHE A 284 -7.87 1.04 26.94
CA PHE A 284 -6.89 1.99 26.40
C PHE A 284 -7.25 2.37 24.97
N GLY A 285 -8.20 3.28 24.83
CA GLY A 285 -8.64 3.88 23.57
C GLY A 285 -7.46 4.51 22.84
N ASN A 286 -7.07 3.91 21.72
CA ASN A 286 -6.04 4.51 20.88
C ASN A 286 -6.67 5.66 20.10
N ALA A 287 -6.31 6.91 20.44
CA ALA A 287 -6.76 8.11 19.73
C ALA A 287 -6.45 8.07 18.21
N GLY A 288 -5.53 7.19 17.77
CA GLY A 288 -5.29 6.90 16.35
C GLY A 288 -6.34 6.01 15.70
N ASP A 289 -7.07 5.20 16.45
CA ASP A 289 -8.15 4.31 15.97
C ASP A 289 -9.51 5.02 15.94
N GLU A 290 -9.83 5.85 16.94
CA GLU A 290 -11.00 6.74 16.91
C GLU A 290 -10.99 7.64 15.67
N ARG A 291 -9.87 8.34 15.40
CA ARG A 291 -9.69 9.17 14.21
C ARG A 291 -9.83 8.39 12.90
N LYS A 292 -9.55 7.08 12.90
CA LYS A 292 -9.77 6.21 11.73
C LYS A 292 -11.26 5.93 11.55
N LEU A 293 -11.98 5.60 12.62
CA LEU A 293 -13.43 5.36 12.64
C LEU A 293 -14.20 6.60 12.19
N THR A 294 -13.95 7.78 12.78
CA THR A 294 -14.59 9.05 12.38
C THR A 294 -14.38 9.35 10.89
N ARG A 295 -13.17 9.09 10.37
CA ARG A 295 -12.87 9.26 8.94
C ARG A 295 -13.56 8.22 8.05
N ASN A 296 -13.69 6.97 8.50
CA ASN A 296 -14.43 5.93 7.78
C ASN A 296 -15.91 6.31 7.68
N GLN A 297 -16.53 6.72 8.79
CA GLN A 297 -17.90 7.24 8.83
C GLN A 297 -18.08 8.45 7.90
N LEU A 298 -17.15 9.42 7.94
CA LEU A 298 -17.17 10.57 7.02
C LEU A 298 -17.10 10.14 5.55
N MET A 299 -16.23 9.20 5.20
CA MET A 299 -16.14 8.69 3.82
C MET A 299 -17.45 8.00 3.41
N ARG A 300 -18.00 7.11 4.25
CA ARG A 300 -19.30 6.46 4.02
C ARG A 300 -20.40 7.49 3.75
N SER A 301 -20.47 8.54 4.57
CA SER A 301 -21.43 9.63 4.39
C SER A 301 -21.21 10.40 3.09
N LYS A 302 -19.97 10.54 2.58
CA LYS A 302 -19.72 11.15 1.26
C LYS A 302 -20.33 10.32 0.13
N PHE A 303 -20.13 8.99 0.12
CA PHE A 303 -20.77 8.11 -0.88
C PHE A 303 -22.29 8.19 -0.83
N TYR A 304 -22.87 8.15 0.38
CA TYR A 304 -24.33 8.28 0.56
C TYR A 304 -24.86 9.65 0.08
N ASN A 305 -24.18 10.74 0.45
CA ASN A 305 -24.57 12.08 0.03
C ASN A 305 -24.49 12.26 -1.49
N THR A 306 -23.42 11.76 -2.13
CA THR A 306 -23.28 11.80 -3.58
C THR A 306 -24.35 10.94 -4.28
N ALA A 307 -24.67 9.76 -3.75
CA ALA A 307 -25.79 8.94 -4.23
C ALA A 307 -27.13 9.69 -4.15
N LYS A 308 -27.41 10.33 -3.00
CA LYS A 308 -28.61 11.14 -2.80
C LYS A 308 -28.66 12.32 -3.77
N THR A 309 -27.58 13.08 -3.95
CA THR A 309 -27.54 14.21 -4.89
C THR A 309 -27.81 13.77 -6.33
N LEU A 310 -27.26 12.65 -6.78
CA LEU A 310 -27.56 12.12 -8.12
C LEU A 310 -29.04 11.72 -8.26
N TYR A 311 -29.61 11.07 -7.24
CA TYR A 311 -31.04 10.71 -7.23
C TYR A 311 -31.96 11.94 -7.20
N ASP A 312 -31.71 12.90 -6.32
CA ASP A 312 -32.48 14.14 -6.20
C ASP A 312 -32.43 14.95 -7.51
N ASN A 313 -31.27 14.99 -8.18
CA ASN A 313 -31.11 15.64 -9.49
C ASN A 313 -31.88 14.90 -10.58
N TYR A 314 -31.83 13.56 -10.61
CA TYR A 314 -32.59 12.73 -11.56
C TYR A 314 -34.11 12.93 -11.39
N MET A 315 -34.61 12.99 -10.15
CA MET A 315 -36.03 13.20 -9.88
C MET A 315 -36.49 14.62 -10.26
N LYS A 316 -35.67 15.64 -10.03
CA LYS A 316 -35.92 17.04 -10.44
C LYS A 316 -35.80 17.27 -11.94
N ALA A 317 -35.03 16.46 -12.66
CA ALA A 317 -34.91 16.57 -14.11
C ALA A 317 -36.23 16.22 -14.81
N GLU A 318 -36.55 17.02 -15.84
CA GLU A 318 -37.61 16.71 -16.82
C GLU A 318 -37.39 15.32 -17.43
N ALA A 319 -38.47 14.62 -17.77
CA ALA A 319 -38.39 13.24 -18.26
C ALA A 319 -37.47 13.07 -19.49
N SER A 320 -37.39 14.08 -20.37
CA SER A 320 -36.52 14.12 -21.54
C SER A 320 -35.02 14.28 -21.23
N LYS A 321 -34.67 14.75 -20.03
CA LYS A 321 -33.29 14.98 -19.56
C LYS A 321 -32.81 13.90 -18.59
N ARG A 322 -33.67 12.94 -18.22
CA ARG A 322 -33.34 11.83 -17.33
C ARG A 322 -32.43 10.83 -18.03
N LEU A 323 -31.27 10.58 -17.44
CA LEU A 323 -30.26 9.68 -17.97
C LEU A 323 -30.18 8.43 -17.09
N ASP A 324 -30.42 7.27 -17.70
CA ASP A 324 -30.37 5.95 -17.07
C ASP A 324 -29.07 5.69 -16.29
N LYS A 325 -27.95 6.23 -16.79
CA LYS A 325 -26.64 6.16 -16.13
C LYS A 325 -26.61 6.85 -14.75
N ASP A 326 -27.40 7.90 -14.54
CA ASP A 326 -27.34 8.71 -13.32
C ASP A 326 -28.09 8.02 -12.18
N ILE A 327 -29.25 7.41 -12.47
CA ILE A 327 -29.95 6.55 -11.51
C ILE A 327 -29.20 5.24 -11.24
N LYS A 328 -28.54 4.64 -12.25
CA LYS A 328 -27.65 3.49 -12.06
C LYS A 328 -26.44 3.84 -11.19
N ALA A 329 -25.82 5.00 -11.40
CA ALA A 329 -24.73 5.51 -10.57
C ALA A 329 -25.19 5.83 -9.13
N ALA A 330 -26.36 6.46 -8.95
CA ALA A 330 -26.95 6.71 -7.64
C ALA A 330 -27.17 5.40 -6.87
N LYS A 331 -27.75 4.38 -7.52
CA LYS A 331 -27.94 3.05 -6.92
C LYS A 331 -26.61 2.41 -6.53
N LEU A 332 -25.63 2.40 -7.44
CA LEU A 332 -24.31 1.82 -7.19
C LEU A 332 -23.60 2.48 -5.99
N LEU A 333 -23.62 3.81 -5.90
CA LEU A 333 -23.03 4.55 -4.78
C LEU A 333 -23.80 4.33 -3.47
N LEU A 334 -25.12 4.22 -3.52
CA LEU A 334 -25.96 3.91 -2.35
C LEU A 334 -25.67 2.50 -1.83
N ASP A 335 -25.60 1.50 -2.71
CA ASP A 335 -25.33 0.12 -2.33
C ASP A 335 -23.90 -0.02 -1.79
N TYR A 336 -22.91 0.66 -2.39
CA TYR A 336 -21.57 0.76 -1.83
C TYR A 336 -21.50 1.52 -0.49
N ALA A 337 -22.38 2.49 -0.24
CA ALA A 337 -22.47 3.18 1.06
C ALA A 337 -23.13 2.31 2.15
N LYS A 338 -24.00 1.37 1.78
CA LYS A 338 -24.56 0.34 2.67
C LYS A 338 -23.50 -0.70 3.03
N THR A 339 -22.79 -1.23 2.02
CA THR A 339 -21.73 -2.24 2.18
C THR A 339 -20.35 -1.65 2.48
N PHE A 340 -20.28 -0.33 2.74
CA PHE A 340 -19.02 0.38 2.99
C PHE A 340 -18.28 -0.29 4.16
N PRO A 341 -17.01 -0.71 3.99
CA PRO A 341 -16.33 -1.53 4.99
C PRO A 341 -16.33 -0.88 6.39
N GLN A 342 -17.20 -1.38 7.27
CA GLN A 342 -17.25 -0.99 8.68
C GLN A 342 -16.11 -1.73 9.41
N GLU A 343 -14.92 -1.16 9.32
CA GLU A 343 -13.76 -1.77 9.95
C GLU A 343 -13.70 -1.45 11.44
N LYS A 344 -14.16 -2.42 12.24
CA LYS A 344 -13.71 -2.62 13.61
C LYS A 344 -12.18 -2.81 13.61
N SER A 345 -11.49 -2.30 14.62
CA SER A 345 -10.04 -2.48 14.75
C SER A 345 -9.70 -3.96 14.94
N ARG A 346 -8.45 -4.37 14.67
CA ARG A 346 -8.02 -5.77 14.95
C ARG A 346 -8.16 -6.12 16.45
N ALA A 347 -8.00 -5.13 17.33
CA ALA A 347 -8.26 -5.31 18.76
C ALA A 347 -9.77 -5.49 19.04
N ASP A 348 -10.63 -4.76 18.33
CA ASP A 348 -12.08 -4.86 18.49
C ASP A 348 -12.60 -6.24 18.04
N TYR A 349 -12.12 -6.74 16.89
CA TYR A 349 -12.41 -8.11 16.44
C TYR A 349 -11.93 -9.18 17.44
N LEU A 350 -10.71 -9.03 17.98
CA LEU A 350 -10.19 -9.93 19.01
C LEU A 350 -11.02 -9.86 20.31
N ARG A 351 -11.46 -8.65 20.72
CA ARG A 351 -12.34 -8.49 21.88
C ARG A 351 -13.67 -9.21 21.68
N GLU A 352 -14.32 -9.02 20.53
CA GLU A 352 -15.59 -9.67 20.23
C GLU A 352 -15.46 -11.20 20.16
N ALA A 353 -14.39 -11.72 19.57
CA ALA A 353 -14.14 -13.16 19.50
C ALA A 353 -13.89 -13.77 20.90
N LEU A 354 -13.09 -13.13 21.74
CA LEU A 354 -12.83 -13.56 23.11
C LEU A 354 -14.08 -13.45 24.00
N GLN A 355 -14.87 -12.38 23.86
CA GLN A 355 -16.12 -12.21 24.58
C GLN A 355 -17.16 -13.27 24.20
N LYS A 356 -17.33 -13.58 22.90
CA LYS A 356 -18.22 -14.68 22.44
C LYS A 356 -17.83 -16.02 23.05
N LYS A 357 -16.53 -16.34 23.07
CA LYS A 357 -16.02 -17.55 23.75
C LYS A 357 -16.37 -17.56 25.25
N SER A 358 -16.24 -16.44 25.96
CA SER A 358 -16.56 -16.36 27.39
C SER A 358 -18.06 -16.45 27.73
N VAL A 359 -18.95 -16.23 26.75
CA VAL A 359 -20.41 -16.20 26.95
C VAL A 359 -21.08 -17.54 26.57
N THR A 360 -20.38 -18.40 25.82
CA THR A 360 -20.94 -19.69 25.37
C THR A 360 -20.60 -20.78 26.40
N PRO A 361 -21.56 -21.31 27.18
CA PRO A 361 -21.28 -22.41 28.10
C PRO A 361 -21.03 -23.70 27.30
N LEU A 362 -20.05 -24.52 27.70
CA LEU A 362 -19.91 -25.87 27.14
C LEU A 362 -21.19 -26.66 27.45
N SER A 363 -22.00 -26.95 26.43
CA SER A 363 -23.13 -27.85 26.57
C SER A 363 -22.63 -29.27 26.81
N ARG A 364 -23.04 -29.89 27.92
CA ARG A 364 -22.73 -31.30 28.22
C ARG A 364 -23.62 -32.23 27.41
N GLY A 365 -23.02 -33.26 26.81
CA GLY A 365 -23.70 -34.38 26.17
C GLY A 365 -23.48 -34.42 24.65
N SER A 366 -23.22 -35.57 24.02
CA SER A 366 -23.14 -36.94 24.54
C SER A 366 -22.21 -37.81 23.66
N LYS A 367 -21.70 -38.93 24.20
CA LYS A 367 -20.87 -39.89 23.45
C LYS A 367 -21.74 -40.86 22.65
N SER A 368 -21.53 -40.96 21.35
CA SER A 368 -21.86 -42.17 20.58
C SER A 368 -21.00 -42.30 19.30
N LYS A 369 -20.04 -43.24 19.37
CA LYS A 369 -19.38 -44.07 18.34
C LYS A 369 -19.11 -43.58 16.90
N GLU A 370 -17.92 -44.02 16.46
CA GLU A 370 -17.34 -44.07 15.11
C GLU A 370 -18.31 -44.49 13.98
N THR A 371 -18.13 -43.87 12.81
CA THR A 371 -17.93 -44.56 11.52
C THR A 371 -17.10 -43.66 10.61
N ASP A 372 -16.05 -44.20 9.99
CA ASP A 372 -15.23 -43.49 8.99
C ASP A 372 -16.02 -43.17 7.72
N PHE A 373 -15.85 -41.96 7.19
CA PHE A 373 -16.34 -41.57 5.85
C PHE A 373 -15.51 -40.40 5.27
N GLU A 374 -14.50 -40.72 4.46
CA GLU A 374 -14.10 -39.88 3.32
C GLU A 374 -15.13 -40.12 2.18
N PRO A 375 -15.50 -39.11 1.35
CA PRO A 375 -14.55 -38.55 0.39
C PRO A 375 -14.70 -37.07 -0.04
N ASP A 376 -13.57 -36.57 -0.56
CA ASP A 376 -13.35 -35.64 -1.70
C ASP A 376 -14.11 -34.29 -1.80
N LEU A 377 -13.33 -33.22 -2.00
CA LEU A 377 -13.80 -31.85 -2.30
C LEU A 377 -12.86 -31.15 -3.30
N ASN A 378 -13.02 -31.49 -4.58
CA ASN A 378 -12.81 -30.53 -5.66
C ASN A 378 -14.14 -29.84 -5.99
N GLU A 379 -14.31 -28.57 -5.57
CA GLU A 379 -14.99 -27.49 -6.33
C GLU A 379 -14.87 -26.13 -5.61
#